data_AF-A0A4S8MTX8-F1
#
_entry.id   AF-A0A4S8MTX8-F1
#
_cell.length_a   1.000
_cell.length_b   1.000
_cell.length_c   1.000
_cell.angle_alpha   90.00
_cell.angle_beta   90.00
_cell.angle_gamma   90.00
#
_symmetry.space_group_name_H-M   'P 1'
#
loop_
_entity.id
_entity.type
_entity.pdbx_description
1 polymer ?
#
loop_
_entity_poly.entity_id
_entity_poly.type
_entity_poly.pdbx_seq_one_letter_code
_entity_poly.pdbx_strand_id
1 'polypeptide(L)'
;MIVAYYGISYVTVKIYIFSLKERTKLCRLLEVVSSPAKFENIPIRRHEEVRCRCRYDRLPIKLEASAHFKTFLLLQIHFSRIALPPDLVTDHEVI
;
A
#
# COMPACT_ATOMS: atom_id res chain seq x y z
N MET A 1 17.61 -4.22 -16.66
CA MET A 1 16.60 -5.20 -17.13
C MET A 1 15.26 -5.09 -16.41
N ILE A 2 15.17 -5.15 -15.07
CA ILE A 2 13.87 -5.20 -14.35
C ILE A 2 12.99 -3.95 -14.56
N VAL A 3 13.57 -2.75 -14.47
CA VAL A 3 12.87 -1.45 -14.61
C VAL A 3 12.07 -1.37 -15.92
N ALA A 4 12.73 -1.59 -17.06
CA ALA A 4 12.12 -1.48 -18.39
C ALA A 4 11.10 -2.58 -18.67
N TYR A 5 11.31 -3.78 -18.11
CA TYR A 5 10.41 -4.92 -18.32
C TYR A 5 9.07 -4.75 -17.60
N TYR A 6 9.09 -4.26 -16.35
CA TYR A 6 7.87 -4.09 -15.54
C TYR A 6 7.30 -2.68 -15.55
N GLY A 7 7.90 -1.75 -16.30
CA GLY A 7 7.48 -0.34 -16.32
C GLY A 7 7.57 0.34 -14.95
N ILE A 8 8.47 -0.10 -14.08
CA ILE A 8 8.64 0.46 -12.72
C ILE A 8 9.69 1.56 -12.77
N SER A 9 9.47 2.67 -12.08
CA SER A 9 10.47 3.75 -11.99
C SER A 9 11.80 3.26 -11.39
N TYR A 10 12.90 3.76 -11.95
CA TYR A 10 14.25 3.50 -11.43
C TYR A 10 14.38 3.89 -9.94
N VAL A 11 13.73 4.99 -9.53
CA VAL A 11 13.73 5.45 -8.13
C VAL A 11 13.10 4.41 -7.22
N THR A 12 11.96 3.83 -7.61
CA THR A 12 11.28 2.78 -6.86
C THR A 12 12.13 1.52 -6.73
N VAL A 13 12.74 1.06 -7.84
CA VAL A 13 13.63 -0.11 -7.81
C VAL A 13 14.84 0.13 -6.91
N LYS A 14 15.41 1.34 -6.93
CA LYS A 14 16.50 1.72 -6.02
C LYS A 14 16.05 1.63 -4.55
N ILE A 15 14.87 2.19 -4.20
CA ILE A 15 14.31 2.09 -2.84
C ILE A 15 14.12 0.63 -2.43
N TYR A 16 13.64 -0.23 -3.33
CA TYR A 16 13.46 -1.65 -3.04
C TYR A 16 14.78 -2.36 -2.75
N ILE A 17 15.82 -2.08 -3.53
CA ILE A 17 17.16 -2.68 -3.31
C ILE A 17 17.74 -2.28 -1.95
N PHE A 18 17.51 -1.04 -1.49
CA PHE A 18 18.01 -0.60 -0.18
C PHE A 18 17.16 -1.13 0.99
N SER A 19 15.86 -1.30 0.80
CA SER A 19 14.92 -1.63 1.87
C SER A 19 14.63 -3.13 2.01
N LEU A 20 14.78 -3.91 0.94
CA LEU A 20 14.56 -5.36 0.95
C LEU A 20 15.88 -6.10 1.18
N LYS A 21 15.89 -6.97 2.18
CA LYS A 21 16.97 -7.88 2.54
C LYS A 21 16.43 -9.31 2.55
N GLU A 22 17.32 -10.28 2.55
CA GLU A 22 16.97 -11.71 2.61
C GLU A 22 16.01 -12.05 3.77
N ARG A 23 16.13 -11.36 4.91
CA ARG A 23 15.32 -11.58 6.12
C ARG A 23 14.21 -10.55 6.33
N THR A 24 13.80 -9.82 5.29
CA THR A 24 12.73 -8.83 5.42
C THR A 24 11.41 -9.52 5.75
N LYS A 25 10.82 -9.17 6.91
CA LYS A 25 9.53 -9.69 7.35
C LYS A 25 8.39 -9.17 6.45
N LEU A 26 7.30 -9.92 6.36
CA LEU A 26 6.11 -9.57 5.57
C LEU A 26 5.58 -8.15 5.85
N CYS A 27 5.57 -7.73 7.12
CA CYS A 27 5.16 -6.38 7.52
C CYS A 27 5.99 -5.29 6.81
N ARG A 28 7.32 -5.44 6.83
CA ARG A 28 8.24 -4.50 6.16
C ARG A 28 8.14 -4.60 4.64
N LEU A 29 7.89 -5.78 4.10
CA LEU A 29 7.71 -5.95 2.66
C LEU A 29 6.46 -5.19 2.17
N LEU A 30 5.34 -5.31 2.88
CA LEU A 30 4.12 -4.55 2.60
C LEU A 30 4.32 -3.03 2.73
N GLU A 31 5.04 -2.58 3.75
CA GLU A 31 5.39 -1.16 3.92
C GLU A 31 6.21 -0.65 2.72
N VAL A 32 7.25 -1.37 2.31
CA VAL A 32 8.11 -0.98 1.19
C VAL A 32 7.35 -1.00 -0.14
N VAL A 33 6.48 -1.99 -0.37
CA VAL A 33 5.71 -2.13 -1.61
C VAL A 33 4.55 -1.13 -1.71
N SER A 34 4.04 -0.63 -0.58
CA SER A 34 2.97 0.39 -0.56
C SER A 34 3.50 1.83 -0.70
N SER A 35 4.79 2.06 -0.47
CA SER A 35 5.45 3.37 -0.53
C SER A 35 5.87 3.93 -1.92
N PRO A 36 5.85 3.22 -3.06
CA PRO A 36 6.26 3.79 -4.35
C PRO A 36 5.52 5.07 -4.74
N ALA A 37 6.24 5.98 -5.41
CA ALA A 37 5.70 7.24 -5.93
C ALA A 37 4.45 7.09 -6.83
N LYS A 38 4.28 5.94 -7.50
CA LYS A 38 3.07 5.66 -8.29
C LYS A 38 1.78 5.70 -7.46
N PHE A 39 1.86 5.50 -6.15
CA PHE A 39 0.73 5.51 -5.23
C PHE A 39 0.54 6.84 -4.49
N GLU A 40 1.43 7.82 -4.68
CA GLU A 40 1.25 9.17 -4.13
C GLU A 40 0.02 9.88 -4.72
N ASN A 41 -0.41 9.48 -5.91
CA ASN A 41 -1.57 10.05 -6.59
C ASN A 41 -2.91 9.52 -6.05
N ILE A 42 -2.92 8.54 -5.15
CA ILE A 42 -4.17 8.03 -4.57
C ILE A 42 -4.71 9.11 -3.62
N PRO A 43 -5.89 9.71 -3.91
CA PRO A 43 -6.38 10.84 -3.14
C PRO A 43 -6.77 10.39 -1.73
N ILE A 44 -6.37 11.16 -0.71
CA ILE A 44 -6.88 11.00 0.66
C ILE A 44 -8.10 11.92 0.80
N ARG A 45 -9.32 11.34 0.82
CA ARG A 45 -10.55 12.15 0.89
C ARG A 45 -10.91 12.43 2.36
N ARG A 46 -11.56 13.58 2.59
CA ARG A 46 -12.05 13.97 3.93
C ARG A 46 -13.02 12.89 4.45
N HIS A 47 -12.92 12.57 5.75
CA HIS A 47 -13.73 11.56 6.45
C HIS A 47 -13.46 10.08 6.09
N GLU A 48 -12.55 9.77 5.16
CA GLU A 48 -12.13 8.38 4.93
C GLU A 48 -11.28 7.83 6.07
N GLU A 49 -10.49 8.67 6.75
CA GLU A 49 -9.56 8.26 7.81
C GLU A 49 -10.23 7.45 8.91
N VAL A 50 -11.39 7.90 9.41
CA VAL A 50 -12.15 7.20 10.46
C VAL A 50 -12.62 5.84 9.97
N ARG A 51 -13.14 5.79 8.73
CA ARG A 51 -13.68 4.57 8.11
C ARG A 51 -12.58 3.55 7.80
N CYS A 52 -11.42 4.05 7.37
CA CYS A 52 -10.19 3.28 7.17
C CYS A 52 -9.68 2.73 8.50
N ARG A 53 -9.69 3.53 9.57
CA ARG A 53 -9.20 3.13 10.90
C ARG A 53 -10.05 2.01 11.53
N CYS A 54 -11.38 2.10 11.45
CA CYS A 54 -12.26 1.02 11.94
C CYS A 54 -12.05 -0.32 11.20
N ARG A 55 -11.70 -0.27 9.90
CA ARG A 55 -11.38 -1.48 9.13
C ARG A 55 -9.97 -1.98 9.44
N TYR A 56 -9.04 -1.05 9.57
CA TYR A 56 -7.67 -1.30 9.93
C TYR A 56 -7.54 -2.08 11.23
N ASP A 57 -8.39 -1.83 12.22
CA ASP A 57 -8.42 -2.59 13.49
C ASP A 57 -8.65 -4.09 13.29
N ARG A 58 -9.30 -4.49 12.19
CA ARG A 58 -9.57 -5.91 11.85
C ARG A 58 -8.45 -6.56 11.03
N LEU A 59 -7.47 -5.80 10.56
CA LEU A 59 -6.38 -6.30 9.73
C LEU A 59 -5.23 -6.89 10.56
N PRO A 60 -4.53 -7.91 10.04
CA PRO A 60 -3.55 -8.69 10.80
C PRO A 60 -2.22 -7.97 11.04
N ILE A 61 -1.87 -6.97 10.22
CA ILE A 61 -0.59 -6.26 10.36
C ILE A 61 -0.88 -4.82 10.74
N LYS A 62 -0.20 -4.35 11.78
CA LYS A 62 -0.32 -2.98 12.25
C LYS A 62 0.94 -2.18 11.92
N LEU A 63 0.76 -1.04 11.27
CA LEU A 63 1.72 0.02 11.01
C LEU A 63 1.22 1.39 11.54
N GLU A 64 2.13 2.32 11.79
CA GLU A 64 1.74 3.71 12.06
C GLU A 64 1.19 4.38 10.80
N ALA A 65 0.32 5.37 10.99
CA ALA A 65 -0.24 6.14 9.89
C ALA A 65 0.88 6.95 9.21
N SER A 66 1.15 6.63 7.94
CA SER A 66 2.07 7.35 7.06
C SER A 66 1.34 7.86 5.81
N ALA A 67 2.04 8.65 4.98
CA ALA A 67 1.50 9.13 3.70
C ALA A 67 0.98 8.00 2.77
N HIS A 68 1.51 6.78 2.94
CA HIS A 68 1.15 5.60 2.14
C HIS A 68 0.21 4.63 2.86
N PHE A 69 -0.34 5.05 4.01
CA PHE A 69 -1.21 4.23 4.84
C PHE A 69 -2.45 3.72 4.08
N LYS A 70 -3.00 4.51 3.17
CA LYS A 70 -4.17 4.13 2.37
C LYS A 70 -3.85 2.96 1.42
N THR A 71 -2.74 3.03 0.71
CA THR A 71 -2.27 1.94 -0.17
C THR A 71 -1.98 0.67 0.61
N PHE A 72 -1.31 0.81 1.76
CA PHE A 72 -1.06 -0.30 2.68
C PHE A 72 -2.37 -0.97 3.11
N LEU A 73 -3.34 -0.18 3.55
CA LEU A 73 -4.65 -0.65 3.96
C LEU A 73 -5.39 -1.40 2.85
N LEU A 74 -5.44 -0.83 1.64
CA LEU A 74 -6.15 -1.40 0.50
C LEU A 74 -5.55 -2.75 0.08
N LEU A 75 -4.22 -2.87 0.04
CA LEU A 75 -3.52 -4.14 -0.21
C LEU A 75 -3.91 -5.21 0.82
N GLN A 76 -3.93 -4.84 2.10
CA GLN A 76 -4.29 -5.79 3.16
C GLN A 76 -5.77 -6.20 3.12
N ILE A 77 -6.66 -5.27 2.79
CA ILE A 77 -8.09 -5.55 2.59
C ILE A 77 -8.27 -6.54 1.45
N HIS A 78 -7.55 -6.34 0.34
CA HIS A 78 -7.56 -7.23 -0.81
C HIS A 78 -7.11 -8.65 -0.46
N PHE A 79 -5.96 -8.79 0.21
CA PHE A 79 -5.46 -10.09 0.64
C PHE A 79 -6.42 -10.78 1.64
N SER A 80 -7.13 -9.98 2.43
CA SER A 80 -8.12 -10.47 3.40
C SER A 80 -9.51 -10.69 2.79
N ARG A 81 -9.70 -10.41 1.50
CA ARG A 81 -10.99 -10.51 0.77
C ARG A 81 -12.15 -9.78 1.47
N ILE A 82 -11.87 -8.65 2.10
CA ILE A 82 -12.89 -7.85 2.80
C ILE A 82 -13.60 -6.95 1.78
N ALA A 83 -14.93 -6.87 1.86
CA ALA A 83 -15.72 -6.02 0.98
C ALA A 83 -15.40 -4.52 1.20
N LEU A 84 -15.14 -3.82 0.08
CA LEU A 84 -14.86 -2.38 0.05
C LEU A 84 -16.16 -1.60 -0.23
N PRO A 85 -16.36 -0.42 0.40
CA PRO A 85 -17.39 0.51 -0.03
C PRO A 85 -17.07 1.05 -1.43
N PRO A 86 -18.09 1.45 -2.21
CA PRO A 86 -17.90 1.87 -3.60
C PRO A 86 -16.85 2.99 -3.76
N ASP A 87 -16.79 3.93 -2.81
CA ASP A 87 -15.81 5.02 -2.81
C ASP A 87 -14.34 4.56 -2.79
N LEU A 88 -14.06 3.40 -2.19
CA LEU A 88 -12.71 2.82 -2.08
C LEU A 88 -12.46 1.75 -3.15
N VAL A 89 -13.48 1.29 -3.86
CA VAL A 89 -13.33 0.33 -4.98
C VAL A 89 -12.55 0.99 -6.11
N THR A 90 -12.88 2.26 -6.43
CA THR A 90 -12.16 3.02 -7.46
C THR A 90 -10.68 3.21 -7.13
N ASP A 91 -10.34 3.36 -5.86
CA ASP A 91 -8.94 3.49 -5.44
C ASP A 91 -8.23 2.13 -5.43
N HIS A 92 -8.98 1.06 -5.17
CA HIS A 92 -8.48 -0.31 -5.22
C HIS A 92 -8.14 -0.75 -6.65
N GLU A 93 -8.87 -0.28 -7.66
CA GLU A 93 -8.56 -0.56 -9.08
C GLU A 93 -7.21 0.02 -9.55
N VAL A 94 -6.69 1.03 -8.84
CA VAL A 94 -5.39 1.66 -9.14
C VAL A 94 -4.21 0.85 -8.57
N ILE A 95 -4.48 -0.10 -7.66
CA ILE A 95 -3.48 -0.90 -6.94
C ILE A 95 -3.35 -2.30 -7.55
#